data_AF-A0A0K2GI13-F1
#
_entry.id   AF-A0A0K2GI13-F1
#
_cell.length_a   1.000
_cell.length_b   1.000
_cell.length_c   1.000
_cell.angle_alpha   90.00
_cell.angle_beta   90.00
_cell.angle_gamma   90.00
#
_symmetry.space_group_name_H-M   'P 1'
#
loop_
_entity.id
_entity.type
_entity.pdbx_description
1 polymer ?
#
loop_
_entity_poly.entity_id
_entity_poly.type
_entity_poly.pdbx_seq_one_letter_code
_entity_poly.pdbx_strand_id
1 'polypeptide(L)'
;MNSSRMTVLLIALSLLLGGIAFTPTPAQAAAWISGADMFASDWVAKIEKELFKKEYRYVFANDPRAPQASILHLLNRAAKAQATQNETMARELAQEAVSVLEEGIRKHYYSAEDVEPILQAIKQHVPVKLS
;
A
#
# COMPACT_ATOMS: atom_id res chain seq x y z
N MET A 1 41.40 -19.65 46.75
CA MET A 1 40.18 -20.15 47.42
C MET A 1 39.22 -18.99 47.54
N ASN A 2 38.55 -18.61 46.45
CA ASN A 2 37.39 -19.27 45.81
C ASN A 2 36.08 -18.96 46.53
N SER A 3 35.26 -18.22 45.78
CA SER A 3 33.82 -18.45 45.63
C SER A 3 32.91 -17.93 46.71
N SER A 4 32.75 -16.60 46.82
CA SER A 4 31.56 -15.98 47.45
C SER A 4 31.40 -14.49 47.07
N ARG A 5 31.49 -14.15 45.78
CA ARG A 5 31.21 -12.77 45.29
C ARG A 5 30.22 -12.69 44.14
N MET A 6 29.46 -13.75 43.88
CA MET A 6 28.52 -13.79 42.75
C MET A 6 27.18 -14.40 43.16
N THR A 7 26.47 -13.84 44.14
CA THR A 7 25.10 -14.34 44.41
C THR A 7 24.15 -13.37 45.13
N VAL A 8 24.43 -12.05 45.16
CA VAL A 8 23.48 -11.08 45.76
C VAL A 8 23.10 -9.92 44.85
N LEU A 9 23.69 -9.82 43.64
CA LEU A 9 23.42 -8.72 42.71
C LEU A 9 22.63 -9.11 41.45
N LEU A 10 21.94 -10.26 41.48
CA LEU A 10 21.21 -10.79 40.31
C LEU A 10 19.68 -10.85 40.46
N ILE A 11 19.11 -10.43 41.59
CA ILE A 11 17.65 -10.49 41.79
C ILE A 11 16.97 -9.11 41.59
N ALA A 12 17.72 -8.00 41.64
CA ALA A 12 17.18 -6.66 41.40
C ALA A 12 17.15 -6.23 39.91
N LEU A 13 17.80 -6.98 39.01
CA LEU A 13 17.90 -6.65 37.58
C LEU A 13 16.92 -7.46 36.70
N SER A 14 15.95 -8.13 37.30
CA SER A 14 15.01 -9.03 36.59
C SER A 14 13.62 -8.42 36.37
N LEU A 15 13.38 -7.19 36.85
CA LEU A 15 12.09 -6.49 36.73
C LEU A 15 12.08 -5.37 35.68
N LEU A 16 13.16 -5.18 34.92
CA LEU A 16 13.30 -4.11 33.93
C LEU A 16 13.17 -4.58 32.46
N LEU A 17 12.74 -5.82 32.23
CA LEU A 17 12.55 -6.41 30.89
C LEU A 17 11.18 -7.08 30.73
N GLY A 18 10.18 -6.63 31.49
CA GLY A 18 8.82 -7.17 31.44
C GLY A 18 7.81 -6.07 31.19
N GLY A 19 7.86 -5.45 30.01
CA GLY A 19 6.94 -4.36 29.71
C GLY A 19 7.26 -3.58 28.44
N ILE A 20 7.74 -4.24 27.38
CA ILE A 20 7.43 -3.71 26.05
C ILE A 20 5.95 -4.03 25.90
N ALA A 21 5.11 -3.10 26.37
CA ALA A 21 3.78 -2.99 25.82
C ALA A 21 3.98 -3.02 24.31
N PHE A 22 3.47 -4.06 23.65
CA PHE A 22 3.16 -4.01 22.24
C PHE A 22 2.11 -2.92 22.07
N THR A 23 2.51 -1.66 22.23
CA THR A 23 1.80 -0.57 21.61
C THR A 23 2.10 -0.79 20.13
N PRO A 24 1.08 -1.06 19.29
CA PRO A 24 1.30 -1.00 17.86
C PRO A 24 1.76 0.42 17.60
N THR A 25 3.06 0.61 17.37
CA THR A 25 3.55 1.89 16.89
C THR A 25 2.79 2.17 15.61
N PRO A 26 2.05 3.29 15.47
CA PRO A 26 1.39 3.63 14.22
C PRO A 26 2.38 3.84 13.06
N ALA A 27 3.68 3.68 13.30
CA ALA A 27 4.79 3.82 12.36
C ALA A 27 4.94 2.71 11.31
N GLN A 28 3.95 1.83 11.11
CA GLN A 28 3.87 0.96 9.91
C GLN A 28 2.48 0.96 9.25
N ALA A 29 1.60 1.90 9.58
CA ALA A 29 0.62 2.30 8.58
C ALA A 29 1.42 2.98 7.48
N ALA A 30 1.47 2.41 6.28
CA ALA A 30 2.21 3.01 5.19
C ALA A 30 1.71 4.45 5.01
N ALA A 31 2.59 5.45 5.07
CA ALA A 31 2.19 6.87 5.11
C ALA A 31 1.29 7.29 3.94
N TRP A 32 1.34 6.54 2.84
CA TRP A 32 0.47 6.71 1.67
C TRP A 32 -0.94 6.10 1.82
N ILE A 33 -1.19 5.22 2.79
CA ILE A 33 -2.50 4.64 3.15
C ILE A 33 -3.30 5.60 4.04
N SER A 34 -2.63 6.40 4.88
CA SER A 34 -3.30 7.13 5.96
C SER A 34 -4.01 8.42 5.52
N GLY A 35 -4.14 8.68 4.22
CA GLY A 35 -4.72 9.92 3.69
C GLY A 35 -4.02 11.21 4.18
N ALA A 36 -2.85 11.06 4.82
CA ALA A 36 -2.12 12.14 5.49
C ALA A 36 -1.00 12.70 4.59
N ASP A 37 -0.44 11.88 3.70
CA ASP A 37 0.38 12.35 2.58
C ASP A 37 -0.52 12.77 1.43
N MET A 38 -0.41 14.03 1.00
CA MET A 38 -1.07 14.50 -0.22
C MET A 38 -0.59 13.66 -1.41
N PHE A 39 -1.53 13.19 -2.23
CA PHE A 39 -1.21 12.56 -3.50
C PHE A 39 -0.28 13.46 -4.33
N ALA A 40 0.65 12.86 -5.06
CA ALA A 40 1.58 13.57 -5.91
C ALA A 40 0.89 14.28 -7.10
N SER A 41 -0.37 13.93 -7.38
CA SER A 41 -1.21 14.68 -8.33
C SER A 41 -2.72 14.54 -8.04
N ASP A 42 -3.49 15.47 -8.59
CA ASP A 42 -4.96 15.45 -8.54
C ASP A 42 -5.58 14.22 -9.23
N TRP A 43 -4.91 13.65 -10.24
CA TRP A 43 -5.47 12.52 -10.98
C TRP A 43 -5.42 11.23 -10.15
N VAL A 44 -4.41 11.06 -9.29
CA VAL A 44 -4.33 9.92 -8.36
C VAL A 44 -5.44 10.01 -7.31
N ALA A 45 -5.68 11.21 -6.77
CA ALA A 45 -6.78 11.46 -5.83
C ALA A 45 -8.17 11.17 -6.45
N LYS A 46 -8.35 11.52 -7.72
CA LYS A 46 -9.58 11.20 -8.46
C LYS A 46 -9.77 9.69 -8.61
N ILE A 47 -8.71 8.96 -8.97
CA ILE A 47 -8.75 7.50 -9.06
C ILE A 47 -9.09 6.89 -7.70
N GLU A 48 -8.42 7.28 -6.62
CA GLU A 48 -8.76 6.77 -5.28
C GLU A 48 -10.25 6.97 -4.98
N LYS A 49 -10.75 8.19 -5.14
CA LYS A 49 -12.16 8.51 -4.88
C LYS A 49 -13.11 7.66 -5.72
N GLU A 50 -12.78 7.43 -6.99
CA GLU A 50 -13.55 6.59 -7.90
C GLU A 50 -13.54 5.13 -7.41
N LEU A 51 -12.36 4.58 -7.10
CA LEU A 51 -12.16 3.19 -6.71
C LEU A 51 -12.71 2.84 -5.32
N PHE A 52 -12.94 3.84 -4.47
CA PHE A 52 -13.58 3.67 -3.15
C PHE A 52 -15.10 3.82 -3.18
N LYS A 53 -15.72 3.98 -4.36
CA LYS A 53 -17.18 3.92 -4.50
C LYS A 53 -17.71 2.54 -4.10
N LYS A 54 -18.97 2.52 -3.67
CA LYS A 54 -19.66 1.30 -3.17
C LYS A 54 -19.65 0.16 -4.19
N GLU A 55 -19.68 0.48 -5.48
CA GLU A 55 -19.67 -0.45 -6.60
C GLU A 55 -18.42 -1.34 -6.65
N TYR A 56 -17.25 -0.82 -6.25
CA TYR A 56 -15.99 -1.56 -6.27
C TYR A 56 -15.62 -2.17 -4.91
N ARG A 57 -16.49 -2.02 -3.91
CA ARG A 57 -16.15 -2.30 -2.52
C ARG A 57 -15.66 -3.74 -2.30
N TYR A 58 -16.27 -4.72 -2.93
CA TYR A 58 -15.93 -6.13 -2.71
C TYR A 58 -14.69 -6.60 -3.49
N VAL A 59 -14.38 -5.94 -4.60
CA VAL A 59 -13.27 -6.30 -5.50
C VAL A 59 -12.00 -5.51 -5.15
N PHE A 60 -12.17 -4.32 -4.57
CA PHE A 60 -11.08 -3.37 -4.34
C PHE A 60 -11.01 -2.94 -2.87
N ALA A 61 -11.99 -2.20 -2.36
CA ALA A 61 -11.84 -1.50 -1.07
C ALA A 61 -11.81 -2.43 0.16
N ASN A 62 -12.52 -3.55 0.13
CA ASN A 62 -12.60 -4.53 1.22
C ASN A 62 -11.84 -5.83 0.90
N ASP A 63 -11.05 -5.87 -0.18
CA ASP A 63 -10.33 -7.09 -0.53
C ASP A 63 -9.24 -7.36 0.54
N PRO A 64 -9.23 -8.54 1.20
CA PRO A 64 -8.27 -8.85 2.26
C PRO A 64 -6.82 -8.94 1.78
N ARG A 65 -6.60 -9.10 0.47
CA ARG A 65 -5.28 -9.10 -0.18
C ARG A 65 -4.74 -7.69 -0.38
N ALA A 66 -5.56 -6.68 -0.12
CA ALA A 66 -5.25 -5.26 -0.21
C ALA A 66 -4.66 -4.81 -1.57
N PRO A 67 -5.20 -5.20 -2.75
CA PRO A 67 -4.69 -4.74 -4.06
C PRO A 67 -4.68 -3.21 -4.21
N GLN A 68 -5.64 -2.52 -3.58
CA GLN A 68 -5.72 -1.06 -3.52
C GLN A 68 -4.45 -0.40 -3.03
N ALA A 69 -3.74 -1.08 -2.13
CA ALA A 69 -2.51 -0.59 -1.55
C ALA A 69 -1.42 -0.40 -2.61
N SER A 70 -1.12 -1.51 -3.28
CA SER A 70 -0.09 -1.57 -4.31
C SER A 70 -0.43 -0.67 -5.49
N ILE A 71 -1.71 -0.65 -5.90
CA ILE A 71 -2.19 0.13 -7.03
C ILE A 71 -2.01 1.63 -6.76
N LEU A 72 -2.52 2.14 -5.63
CA LEU A 72 -2.38 3.56 -5.31
C LEU A 72 -0.92 3.97 -5.10
N HIS A 73 -0.10 3.09 -4.51
CA HIS A 73 1.33 3.34 -4.37
C HIS A 73 2.03 3.49 -5.74
N LEU A 74 1.77 2.58 -6.68
CA LEU A 74 2.33 2.61 -8.03
C LEU A 74 1.86 3.84 -8.81
N LEU A 75 0.57 4.17 -8.74
CA LEU A 75 0.02 5.38 -9.38
C LEU A 75 0.61 6.66 -8.80
N ASN A 76 0.84 6.72 -7.48
CA ASN A 76 1.49 7.87 -6.85
C ASN A 76 2.96 8.01 -7.28
N ARG A 77 3.69 6.89 -7.45
CA ARG A 77 5.04 6.90 -8.02
C ARG A 77 5.03 7.30 -9.50
N ALA A 78 4.03 6.87 -10.26
CA ALA A 78 3.84 7.28 -11.66
C ALA A 78 3.64 8.79 -11.77
N ALA A 79 2.81 9.38 -10.91
CA ALA A 79 2.63 10.83 -10.82
C ALA A 79 3.94 11.57 -10.48
N LYS A 80 4.76 11.04 -9.55
CA LYS A 80 6.08 11.62 -9.25
C LYS A 80 7.03 11.55 -10.46
N ALA A 81 7.06 10.43 -11.16
CA ALA A 81 7.88 10.27 -12.37
C ALA A 81 7.45 11.27 -13.46
N GLN A 82 6.14 11.44 -13.65
CA GLN A 82 5.57 12.41 -14.58
C GLN A 82 5.95 13.85 -14.20
N ALA A 83 5.88 14.22 -12.91
CA ALA A 83 6.29 15.55 -12.44
C ALA A 83 7.78 15.85 -12.73
N THR A 84 8.61 14.82 -12.82
CA THR A 84 10.02 14.92 -13.23
C THR A 84 10.25 14.71 -14.74
N GLN A 85 9.20 14.77 -15.56
CA GLN A 85 9.23 14.57 -17.02
C GLN A 85 9.75 13.19 -17.47
N ASN A 86 9.74 12.20 -16.59
CA ASN A 86 10.11 10.82 -16.92
C ASN A 86 8.88 10.03 -17.37
N GLU A 87 8.41 10.33 -18.59
CA GLU A 87 7.20 9.75 -19.17
C GLU A 87 7.26 8.23 -19.33
N THR A 88 8.45 7.68 -19.61
CA THR A 88 8.65 6.22 -19.71
C THR A 88 8.37 5.54 -18.38
N MET A 89 9.01 6.02 -17.31
CA MET A 89 8.81 5.47 -15.97
C MET A 89 7.37 5.69 -15.48
N ALA A 90 6.76 6.84 -15.78
CA ALA A 90 5.36 7.09 -15.45
C ALA A 90 4.42 6.06 -16.10
N ARG A 91 4.65 5.75 -17.39
CA ARG A 91 3.88 4.72 -18.11
C ARG A 91 4.11 3.32 -17.54
N GLU A 92 5.35 2.93 -17.29
CA GLU A 92 5.69 1.63 -16.73
C GLU A 92 5.03 1.41 -15.37
N LEU A 93 5.11 2.39 -14.47
CA LEU A 93 4.50 2.31 -13.15
C LEU A 93 2.95 2.27 -13.21
N ALA A 94 2.35 3.03 -14.11
CA ALA A 94 0.90 3.00 -14.29
C ALA A 94 0.42 1.68 -14.93
N GLN A 95 1.22 1.08 -15.83
CA GLN A 95 0.96 -0.25 -16.37
C GLN A 95 1.09 -1.32 -15.29
N GLU A 96 2.14 -1.25 -14.46
CA GLU A 96 2.34 -2.18 -13.34
C GLU A 96 1.16 -2.13 -12.35
N ALA A 97 0.60 -0.94 -12.11
CA ALA A 97 -0.58 -0.77 -11.28
C ALA A 97 -1.78 -1.55 -11.83
N VAL A 98 -2.04 -1.47 -13.14
CA VAL A 98 -3.12 -2.23 -13.80
C VAL A 98 -2.84 -3.73 -13.74
N SER A 99 -1.59 -4.16 -13.93
CA SER A 99 -1.23 -5.58 -13.90
C SER A 99 -1.40 -6.26 -12.55
N VAL A 100 -1.50 -5.51 -11.44
CA VAL A 100 -1.91 -6.07 -10.13
C VAL A 100 -3.30 -6.71 -10.23
N LEU A 101 -4.22 -6.07 -10.94
CA LEU A 101 -5.58 -6.58 -11.15
C LEU A 101 -5.57 -7.71 -12.19
N GLU A 102 -4.82 -7.58 -13.28
CA GLU A 102 -4.72 -8.66 -14.28
C GLU A 102 -4.16 -9.96 -13.66
N GLU A 103 -3.19 -9.83 -12.75
CA GLU A 103 -2.62 -10.95 -12.01
C GLU A 103 -3.62 -11.61 -11.07
N GLY A 104 -4.48 -10.83 -10.40
CA GLY A 104 -5.54 -11.43 -9.60
C GLY A 104 -6.58 -12.18 -10.44
N ILE A 105 -6.88 -11.72 -11.66
CA ILE A 105 -7.72 -12.49 -12.59
C ILE A 105 -7.04 -13.84 -12.90
N ARG A 106 -5.74 -13.81 -13.25
CA ARG A 106 -4.95 -15.04 -13.52
C ARG A 106 -4.91 -15.99 -12.34
N LYS A 107 -4.92 -15.45 -11.12
CA LYS A 107 -4.95 -16.22 -9.86
C LYS A 107 -6.36 -16.59 -9.39
N HIS A 108 -7.39 -16.32 -10.19
CA HIS A 108 -8.81 -16.58 -9.87
C HIS A 108 -9.29 -15.88 -8.59
N TYR A 109 -8.74 -14.71 -8.31
CA TYR A 109 -9.08 -13.89 -7.15
C TYR A 109 -10.38 -13.11 -7.31
N TYR A 110 -10.74 -12.83 -8.56
CA TYR A 110 -11.94 -12.15 -9.03
C TYR A 110 -12.12 -12.46 -10.53
N SER A 111 -13.32 -12.27 -11.06
CA SER A 111 -13.58 -12.45 -12.49
C SER A 111 -13.06 -11.26 -13.31
N ALA A 112 -12.88 -11.44 -14.61
CA ALA A 112 -12.54 -10.33 -15.51
C ALA A 112 -13.66 -9.26 -15.52
N GLU A 113 -14.93 -9.68 -15.45
CA GLU A 113 -16.09 -8.79 -15.43
C GLU A 113 -16.13 -7.90 -14.19
N ASP A 114 -15.70 -8.42 -13.04
CA ASP A 114 -15.64 -7.66 -11.78
C ASP A 114 -14.55 -6.58 -11.82
N VAL A 115 -13.47 -6.83 -12.55
CA VAL A 115 -12.27 -5.99 -12.60
C VAL A 115 -12.32 -4.97 -13.72
N GLU A 116 -12.95 -5.28 -14.85
CA GLU A 116 -12.98 -4.43 -16.04
C GLU A 116 -13.43 -2.97 -15.72
N PRO A 117 -14.47 -2.73 -14.91
CA PRO A 117 -14.87 -1.37 -14.52
C PRO A 117 -13.77 -0.59 -13.78
N ILE A 118 -13.01 -1.28 -12.91
CA ILE A 118 -11.90 -0.69 -12.15
C ILE A 118 -10.75 -0.34 -13.11
N LEU A 119 -10.44 -1.23 -14.06
CA LEU A 119 -9.42 -0.98 -15.08
C LEU A 119 -9.77 0.23 -15.95
N GLN A 120 -11.03 0.34 -16.36
CA GLN A 120 -11.50 1.48 -17.15
C GLN A 120 -11.43 2.79 -16.35
N ALA A 121 -11.82 2.77 -15.06
CA ALA A 121 -11.70 3.93 -14.18
C ALA A 121 -10.24 4.42 -14.04
N ILE A 122 -9.28 3.49 -13.89
CA ILE A 122 -7.85 3.84 -13.86
C ILE A 122 -7.42 4.43 -15.22
N LYS A 123 -7.70 3.72 -16.33
CA LYS A 123 -7.31 4.15 -17.69
C LYS A 123 -7.89 5.51 -18.08
N GLN A 124 -9.09 5.85 -17.61
CA GLN A 124 -9.75 7.12 -17.90
C GLN A 124 -9.05 8.33 -17.23
N HIS A 125 -8.42 8.13 -16.08
CA HIS A 125 -7.85 9.21 -15.28
C HIS A 125 -6.32 9.29 -15.36
N VAL A 126 -5.64 8.19 -15.74
CA VAL A 126 -4.20 8.19 -15.95
C VAL A 126 -3.87 9.05 -17.19
N PRO A 127 -3.01 10.07 -17.08
CA PRO A 127 -2.71 11.00 -18.18
C PRO A 127 -1.77 10.41 -19.24
N VAL A 128 -1.15 9.25 -18.97
CA VAL A 128 -0.31 8.52 -19.91
C VAL A 128 -1.13 7.45 -20.61
N LYS A 129 -0.96 7.30 -21.92
CA LYS A 129 -1.59 6.19 -22.66
C LYS A 129 -1.02 4.86 -22.16
N LEU A 130 -1.90 4.08 -21.55
CA LEU A 130 -1.68 2.67 -21.24
C LEU A 130 -1.94 1.85 -22.50
N SER A 131 -1.17 0.78 -22.70
CA SER A 131 -1.24 -0.05 -23.92
C SER A 131 -2.38 -1.05 -23.88
#